data_AF-A0A419F869-F1
#
_entry.id   AF-A0A419F869-F1
#
_cell.length_a   1.000
_cell.length_b   1.000
_cell.length_c   1.000
_cell.angle_alpha   90.00
_cell.angle_beta   90.00
_cell.angle_gamma   90.00
#
_symmetry.space_group_name_H-M   'P 1'
#
loop_
_entity.id
_entity.type
_entity.pdbx_description
1 polymer ?
#
loop_
_entity_poly.entity_id
_entity_poly.type
_entity_poly.pdbx_seq_one_letter_code
_entity_poly.pdbx_strand_id
1 'polypeptide(L)'
;MNDLQVTAQQLEGYGPYVPEMRRVAMFSVANDFEAHGYPMPPQTDTLLAQNWCHLITRKIGASYIGHIPYCTDSVGAIALNWSPNYIPFDAFYAKLKEFVKWHLERMSFKPSKVAIIIGHGGNRELPEHEKGLSAFLGVPVQCLQAGASEALIYPEFEALETVYEIVAAGGEHAYILEYSLIADFGHLDFSKLETLNDVAARDPLEALRRWPAIAGLGGFIEFGGPEYDPLRQIEGLWIALEDFKKRRKIIVDAELGRRATDLIVDYFCERIQES
;
A
#
# COMPACT_ATOMS: atom_id res chain seq x y z
N MET A 1 26.83 -42.83 21.42
CA MET A 1 25.77 -42.52 20.43
C MET A 1 25.49 -41.04 20.58
N ASN A 2 25.72 -40.26 19.52
CA ASN A 2 25.53 -38.81 19.53
C ASN A 2 24.07 -38.51 19.23
N ASP A 3 23.26 -38.34 20.28
CA ASP A 3 21.92 -37.75 20.17
C ASP A 3 22.02 -36.24 19.97
N LEU A 4 22.60 -35.83 18.84
CA LEU A 4 22.56 -34.45 18.37
C LEU A 4 21.26 -34.24 17.57
N GLN A 5 20.12 -34.29 18.25
CA GLN A 5 18.83 -33.94 17.67
C GLN A 5 18.28 -32.68 18.35
N VAL A 6 17.89 -31.70 17.53
CA VAL A 6 17.18 -30.51 18.00
C VAL A 6 15.68 -30.82 18.00
N THR A 7 15.02 -30.62 19.14
CA THR A 7 13.58 -30.84 19.27
C THR A 7 12.77 -29.61 18.87
N ALA A 8 11.49 -29.80 18.53
CA ALA A 8 10.58 -28.68 18.26
C ALA A 8 10.52 -27.68 19.44
N GLN A 9 10.47 -28.20 20.67
CA GLN A 9 10.46 -27.38 21.89
C GLN A 9 11.76 -26.56 22.06
N GLN A 10 12.91 -27.10 21.67
CA GLN A 10 14.16 -26.32 21.67
C GLN A 10 14.10 -25.18 20.66
N LEU A 11 13.56 -25.43 19.46
CA LEU A 11 13.42 -24.39 18.41
C LEU A 11 12.44 -23.29 18.78
N GLU A 12 11.43 -23.56 19.62
CA GLU A 12 10.52 -22.53 20.15
C GLU A 12 11.29 -21.44 20.91
N GLY A 13 12.34 -21.80 21.65
CA GLY A 13 13.16 -20.84 22.39
C GLY A 13 14.28 -20.15 21.61
N TYR A 14 14.43 -20.39 20.31
CA TYR A 14 15.53 -19.82 19.51
C TYR A 14 15.23 -18.39 19.08
N GLY A 15 16.25 -17.53 19.03
CA GLY A 15 16.14 -16.19 18.44
C GLY A 15 15.34 -15.18 19.28
N PRO A 16 15.11 -13.97 18.74
CA PRO A 16 14.54 -12.86 19.51
C PRO A 16 13.00 -12.81 19.47
N TYR A 17 12.34 -13.66 18.68
CA TYR A 17 10.91 -13.55 18.40
C TYR A 17 10.06 -14.37 19.36
N VAL A 18 8.89 -13.80 19.68
CA VAL A 18 7.83 -14.49 20.42
C VAL A 18 7.32 -15.69 19.59
N PRO A 19 7.30 -16.93 20.13
CA PRO A 19 6.98 -18.13 19.36
C PRO A 19 5.65 -18.05 18.59
N GLU A 20 4.65 -17.41 19.18
CA GLU A 20 3.32 -17.23 18.61
C GLU A 20 3.33 -16.43 17.32
N MET A 21 4.26 -15.47 17.16
CA MET A 21 4.34 -14.63 15.97
C MET A 21 4.73 -15.42 14.73
N ARG A 22 5.52 -16.48 14.88
CA ARG A 22 5.88 -17.38 13.75
C ARG A 22 4.67 -18.04 13.11
N ARG A 23 3.58 -18.15 13.88
CA ARG A 23 2.30 -18.73 13.44
C ARG A 23 1.35 -17.71 12.83
N VAL A 24 1.76 -16.44 12.71
CA VAL A 24 1.03 -15.44 11.93
C VAL A 24 1.41 -15.61 10.45
N ALA A 25 0.42 -15.98 9.63
CA ALA A 25 0.55 -16.06 8.18
C ALA A 25 0.25 -14.69 7.57
N MET A 26 1.22 -14.07 6.94
CA MET A 26 1.08 -12.73 6.38
C MET A 26 1.02 -12.77 4.85
N PHE A 27 0.07 -12.04 4.29
CA PHE A 27 -0.09 -11.81 2.86
C PHE A 27 -0.04 -10.32 2.58
N SER A 28 0.37 -9.96 1.37
CA SER A 28 0.19 -8.60 0.84
C SER A 28 -0.87 -8.60 -0.25
N VAL A 29 -1.64 -7.53 -0.39
CA VAL A 29 -2.54 -7.29 -1.52
C VAL A 29 -2.46 -5.84 -1.95
N ALA A 30 -2.37 -5.58 -3.24
CA ALA A 30 -2.19 -4.24 -3.78
C ALA A 30 -2.62 -4.19 -5.26
N ASN A 31 -2.19 -3.17 -5.99
CA ASN A 31 -2.37 -3.08 -7.43
C ASN A 31 -1.06 -3.37 -8.18
N ASP A 32 -1.05 -4.49 -8.92
CA ASP A 32 0.11 -4.90 -9.72
C ASP A 32 0.27 -4.07 -11.01
N PHE A 33 -0.77 -3.37 -11.43
CA PHE A 33 -0.75 -2.64 -12.69
C PHE A 33 -1.60 -1.38 -12.64
N GLU A 34 -1.04 -0.33 -12.04
CA GLU A 34 -1.70 0.97 -11.89
C GLU A 34 -0.80 2.12 -12.32
N ALA A 35 -1.40 3.07 -13.04
CA ALA A 35 -0.71 4.27 -13.46
C ALA A 35 -0.41 5.17 -12.27
N HIS A 36 0.87 5.41 -12.05
CA HIS A 36 1.41 6.23 -10.97
C HIS A 36 2.21 7.46 -11.48
N GLY A 37 2.06 7.75 -12.78
CA GLY A 37 2.85 8.75 -13.49
C GLY A 37 4.10 8.19 -14.13
N TYR A 38 4.74 9.04 -14.94
CA TYR A 38 5.91 8.67 -15.75
C TYR A 38 7.11 8.12 -14.96
N PRO A 39 7.45 8.66 -13.77
CA PRO A 39 8.66 8.26 -13.06
C PRO A 39 8.53 6.96 -12.24
N MET A 40 7.30 6.47 -12.02
CA MET A 40 7.02 5.34 -11.13
C MET A 40 6.69 4.05 -11.91
N PRO A 41 7.06 2.88 -11.39
CA PRO A 41 6.67 1.60 -11.98
C PRO A 41 5.17 1.33 -11.81
N PRO A 42 4.54 0.56 -12.71
CA PRO A 42 3.12 0.24 -12.60
C PRO A 42 2.76 -0.60 -11.36
N GLN A 43 3.72 -1.33 -10.79
CA GLN A 43 3.54 -2.15 -9.59
C GLN A 43 3.91 -1.44 -8.27
N THR A 44 3.79 -0.10 -8.23
CA THR A 44 4.20 0.73 -7.07
C THR A 44 3.58 0.23 -5.76
N ASP A 45 2.27 0.03 -5.70
CA ASP A 45 1.58 -0.43 -4.48
C ASP A 45 2.01 -1.82 -4.06
N THR A 46 2.27 -2.71 -5.03
CA THR A 46 2.77 -4.06 -4.76
C THR A 46 4.16 -4.01 -4.14
N LEU A 47 5.06 -3.18 -4.67
CA LEU A 47 6.40 -3.01 -4.10
C LEU A 47 6.33 -2.48 -2.66
N LEU A 48 5.43 -1.52 -2.39
CA LEU A 48 5.15 -0.99 -1.06
C LEU A 48 4.66 -2.06 -0.09
N ALA A 49 3.59 -2.77 -0.43
CA ALA A 49 3.03 -3.81 0.44
C ALA A 49 4.00 -4.95 0.71
N GLN A 50 4.75 -5.38 -0.31
CA GLN A 50 5.76 -6.43 -0.15
C GLN A 50 6.90 -5.98 0.76
N ASN A 51 7.38 -4.74 0.59
CA ASN A 51 8.43 -4.20 1.46
C ASN A 51 7.97 -4.13 2.92
N TRP A 52 6.76 -3.60 3.19
CA TRP A 52 6.22 -3.56 4.54
C TRP A 52 6.11 -4.95 5.16
N CYS A 53 5.59 -5.95 4.41
CA CYS A 53 5.59 -7.34 4.84
C CYS A 53 7.00 -7.83 5.22
N HIS A 54 8.01 -7.56 4.39
CA HIS A 54 9.39 -7.96 4.70
C HIS A 54 9.93 -7.29 5.97
N LEU A 55 9.62 -6.02 6.20
CA LEU A 55 10.04 -5.31 7.41
C LEU A 55 9.31 -5.83 8.66
N ILE A 56 8.00 -6.06 8.57
CA ILE A 56 7.20 -6.66 9.66
C ILE A 56 7.75 -8.04 10.03
N THR A 57 8.01 -8.92 9.06
CA THR A 57 8.57 -10.26 9.35
C THR A 57 9.90 -10.19 10.08
N ARG A 58 10.77 -9.24 9.71
CA ARG A 58 12.04 -9.01 10.42
C ARG A 58 11.85 -8.45 11.82
N LYS A 59 10.81 -7.64 12.06
CA LYS A 59 10.56 -7.00 13.36
C LYS A 59 9.92 -7.96 14.37
N ILE A 60 8.87 -8.68 13.98
CA ILE A 60 8.08 -9.50 14.92
C ILE A 60 8.20 -11.01 14.70
N GLY A 61 8.87 -11.46 13.63
CA GLY A 61 9.05 -12.89 13.34
C GLY A 61 7.84 -13.58 12.71
N ALA A 62 6.92 -12.81 12.12
CA ALA A 62 5.81 -13.34 11.32
C ALA A 62 6.29 -14.05 10.04
N SER A 63 5.43 -14.86 9.43
CA SER A 63 5.75 -15.59 8.19
C SER A 63 5.08 -14.94 6.99
N TYR A 64 5.85 -14.32 6.09
CA TYR A 64 5.33 -13.80 4.82
C TYR A 64 5.12 -14.94 3.82
N ILE A 65 3.87 -15.14 3.41
CA ILE A 65 3.42 -16.31 2.64
C ILE A 65 3.33 -16.01 1.15
N GLY A 66 2.85 -14.81 0.78
CA GLY A 66 2.76 -14.42 -0.63
C GLY A 66 1.99 -13.14 -0.89
N HIS A 67 2.02 -12.74 -2.16
CA HIS A 67 1.28 -11.59 -2.68
C HIS A 67 0.03 -12.06 -3.42
N ILE A 68 -1.13 -11.45 -3.11
CA ILE A 68 -2.43 -11.72 -3.75
C ILE A 68 -2.48 -10.91 -5.07
N PRO A 69 -2.44 -11.56 -6.25
CA PRO A 69 -2.24 -10.89 -7.53
C PRO A 69 -3.56 -10.44 -8.17
N TYR A 70 -4.46 -9.87 -7.37
CA TYR A 70 -5.76 -9.38 -7.80
C TYR A 70 -5.95 -7.98 -7.22
N CYS A 71 -6.54 -7.08 -7.99
CA CYS A 71 -6.84 -5.73 -7.53
C CYS A 71 -8.31 -5.37 -7.77
N THR A 72 -8.85 -4.55 -6.88
CA THR A 72 -10.15 -3.88 -7.03
C THR A 72 -9.94 -2.41 -6.74
N ASP A 73 -10.97 -1.62 -7.01
CA ASP A 73 -10.99 -0.20 -6.69
C ASP A 73 -12.40 0.20 -6.24
N SER A 74 -12.46 0.92 -5.14
CA SER A 74 -13.70 1.43 -4.55
C SER A 74 -14.43 2.46 -5.42
N VAL A 75 -13.77 3.03 -6.43
CA VAL A 75 -14.45 3.93 -7.39
C VAL A 75 -15.11 3.17 -8.55
N GLY A 76 -14.97 1.85 -8.57
CA GLY A 76 -15.66 0.97 -9.51
C GLY A 76 -15.01 0.91 -10.89
N ALA A 77 -15.81 0.60 -11.90
CA ALA A 77 -15.32 0.27 -13.25
C ALA A 77 -14.56 1.40 -13.96
N ILE A 78 -14.72 2.66 -13.52
CA ILE A 78 -13.94 3.77 -14.08
C ILE A 78 -12.44 3.63 -13.81
N ALA A 79 -12.06 2.84 -12.80
CA ALA A 79 -10.66 2.57 -12.47
C ALA A 79 -9.90 1.85 -13.58
N LEU A 80 -10.58 1.19 -14.52
CA LEU A 80 -9.95 0.58 -15.70
C LEU A 80 -9.14 1.58 -16.54
N ASN A 81 -9.39 2.89 -16.40
CA ASN A 81 -8.68 3.94 -17.12
C ASN A 81 -7.25 4.18 -16.60
N TRP A 82 -6.94 3.77 -15.36
CA TRP A 82 -5.60 3.85 -14.78
C TRP A 82 -5.09 2.52 -14.22
N SER A 83 -5.98 1.56 -13.98
CA SER A 83 -5.71 0.23 -13.45
C SER A 83 -6.36 -0.84 -14.35
N PRO A 84 -5.72 -1.24 -15.47
CA PRO A 84 -6.31 -2.14 -16.46
C PRO A 84 -6.70 -3.53 -15.92
N ASN A 85 -6.11 -3.95 -14.81
CA ASN A 85 -6.38 -5.25 -14.18
C ASN A 85 -7.53 -5.21 -13.14
N TYR A 86 -8.20 -4.06 -12.99
CA TYR A 86 -9.34 -3.91 -12.08
C TYR A 86 -10.39 -5.02 -12.31
N ILE A 87 -10.87 -5.60 -11.22
CA ILE A 87 -12.07 -6.43 -11.20
C ILE A 87 -13.03 -5.95 -10.11
N PRO A 88 -14.36 -6.16 -10.29
CA PRO A 88 -15.33 -5.81 -9.25
C PRO A 88 -15.06 -6.50 -7.91
N PHE A 89 -15.39 -5.82 -6.80
CA PHE A 89 -15.07 -6.26 -5.44
C PHE A 89 -15.51 -7.70 -5.15
N ASP A 90 -16.74 -8.10 -5.53
CA ASP A 90 -17.23 -9.46 -5.30
C ASP A 90 -16.35 -10.53 -5.97
N ALA A 91 -15.89 -10.26 -7.20
CA ALA A 91 -15.01 -11.16 -7.94
C ALA A 91 -13.59 -11.18 -7.33
N PHE A 92 -13.09 -10.01 -6.93
CA PHE A 92 -11.82 -9.88 -6.19
C PHE A 92 -11.86 -10.67 -4.89
N TYR A 93 -12.87 -10.45 -4.05
CA TYR A 93 -13.02 -11.07 -2.74
C TYR A 93 -13.18 -12.60 -2.84
N ALA A 94 -13.92 -13.09 -3.83
CA ALA A 94 -14.00 -14.52 -4.11
C ALA A 94 -12.63 -15.14 -4.45
N LYS A 95 -11.85 -14.49 -5.33
CA LYS A 95 -10.52 -14.96 -5.71
C LYS A 95 -9.51 -14.87 -4.56
N LEU A 96 -9.55 -13.80 -3.78
CA LEU A 96 -8.71 -13.61 -2.59
C LEU A 96 -8.92 -14.75 -1.58
N LYS A 97 -10.18 -15.09 -1.28
CA LYS A 97 -10.53 -16.21 -0.37
C LYS A 97 -9.88 -17.53 -0.79
N GLU A 98 -10.05 -17.89 -2.06
CA GLU A 98 -9.50 -19.13 -2.60
C GLU A 98 -7.97 -19.11 -2.62
N PHE A 99 -7.36 -17.97 -2.97
CA PHE A 99 -5.91 -17.81 -2.97
C PHE A 99 -5.31 -18.01 -1.57
N VAL A 100 -5.86 -17.34 -0.55
CA VAL A 100 -5.39 -17.46 0.82
C VAL A 100 -5.56 -18.89 1.32
N LYS A 101 -6.76 -19.47 1.15
CA LYS A 101 -7.05 -20.86 1.55
C LYS A 101 -6.07 -21.85 0.95
N TRP A 102 -5.81 -21.75 -0.36
CA TRP A 102 -4.89 -22.63 -1.06
C TRP A 102 -3.49 -22.62 -0.45
N HIS A 103 -2.99 -21.44 -0.04
CA HIS A 103 -1.69 -21.30 0.61
C HIS A 103 -1.72 -21.89 2.02
N LEU A 104 -2.74 -21.58 2.83
CA LEU A 104 -2.85 -22.09 4.20
C LEU A 104 -2.87 -23.62 4.27
N GLU A 105 -3.55 -24.29 3.32
CA GLU A 105 -3.62 -25.75 3.24
C GLU A 105 -2.27 -26.42 2.92
N ARG A 106 -1.27 -25.66 2.46
CA ARG A 106 0.05 -26.14 2.05
C ARG A 106 1.17 -25.74 3.01
N MET A 107 0.86 -25.00 4.05
CA MET A 107 1.83 -24.61 5.07
C MET A 107 2.23 -25.80 5.93
N SER A 108 3.50 -25.83 6.35
CA SER A 108 4.00 -26.86 7.28
C SER A 108 3.52 -26.68 8.72
N PHE A 109 2.82 -25.59 9.01
CA PHE A 109 2.27 -25.28 10.32
C PHE A 109 0.84 -24.74 10.19
N LYS A 110 0.04 -24.94 11.25
CA LYS A 110 -1.30 -24.35 11.34
C LYS A 110 -1.17 -22.90 11.82
N PRO A 111 -1.56 -21.89 11.02
CA PRO A 111 -1.51 -20.50 11.46
C PRO A 111 -2.45 -20.28 12.66
N SER A 112 -2.04 -19.39 13.56
CA SER A 112 -2.90 -18.87 14.64
C SER A 112 -3.73 -17.69 14.16
N LYS A 113 -3.25 -16.97 13.14
CA LYS A 113 -3.84 -15.74 12.59
C LYS A 113 -3.36 -15.54 11.15
N VAL A 114 -4.18 -14.87 10.35
CA VAL A 114 -3.82 -14.36 9.03
C VAL A 114 -3.79 -12.83 9.08
N ALA A 115 -2.71 -12.22 8.63
CA ALA A 115 -2.62 -10.77 8.41
C ALA A 115 -2.56 -10.49 6.91
N ILE A 116 -3.39 -9.57 6.41
CA ILE A 116 -3.38 -9.13 5.02
C ILE A 116 -3.01 -7.66 5.00
N ILE A 117 -1.81 -7.35 4.51
CA ILE A 117 -1.29 -5.99 4.38
C ILE A 117 -1.75 -5.41 3.05
N ILE A 118 -2.48 -4.31 3.10
CA ILE A 118 -3.11 -3.65 1.96
C ILE A 118 -2.21 -2.48 1.52
N GLY A 119 -1.66 -2.58 0.30
CA GLY A 119 -0.85 -1.53 -0.32
C GLY A 119 -1.61 -0.53 -1.18
N HIS A 120 -2.84 -0.88 -1.59
CA HIS A 120 -3.64 -0.06 -2.52
C HIS A 120 -4.83 0.58 -1.81
N GLY A 121 -5.01 1.89 -1.99
CA GLY A 121 -6.14 2.67 -1.48
C GLY A 121 -7.50 2.12 -1.93
N GLY A 122 -7.59 1.62 -3.16
CA GLY A 122 -8.81 1.08 -3.75
C GLY A 122 -9.35 -0.18 -3.08
N ASN A 123 -8.54 -0.85 -2.24
CA ASN A 123 -8.93 -2.07 -1.50
C ASN A 123 -9.58 -1.79 -0.12
N ARG A 124 -10.00 -0.55 0.16
CA ARG A 124 -10.52 -0.09 1.47
C ARG A 124 -11.77 -0.81 2.00
N GLU A 125 -12.50 -1.53 1.15
CA GLU A 125 -13.66 -2.33 1.56
C GLU A 125 -13.21 -3.63 2.28
N LEU A 126 -11.98 -4.11 2.06
CA LEU A 126 -11.53 -5.41 2.57
C LEU A 126 -11.58 -5.56 4.11
N PRO A 127 -11.21 -4.55 4.93
CA PRO A 127 -11.37 -4.60 6.39
C PRO A 127 -12.81 -4.85 6.87
N GLU A 128 -13.82 -4.38 6.15
CA GLU A 128 -15.24 -4.59 6.50
C GLU A 128 -15.65 -6.07 6.38
N HIS A 129 -14.91 -6.84 5.58
CA HIS A 129 -15.19 -8.24 5.30
C HIS A 129 -14.33 -9.23 6.10
N GLU A 130 -13.49 -8.77 7.03
CA GLU A 130 -12.60 -9.60 7.86
C GLU A 130 -13.31 -10.76 8.57
N LYS A 131 -14.51 -10.51 9.13
CA LYS A 131 -15.29 -11.54 9.83
C LYS A 131 -15.74 -12.65 8.88
N GLY A 132 -16.19 -12.28 7.69
CA GLY A 132 -16.59 -13.24 6.66
C GLY A 132 -15.40 -14.07 6.17
N LEU A 133 -14.24 -13.42 6.01
CA LEU A 133 -13.01 -14.09 5.60
C LEU A 133 -12.49 -15.04 6.68
N SER A 134 -12.54 -14.61 7.95
CA SER A 134 -12.19 -15.43 9.11
C SER A 134 -13.07 -16.68 9.20
N ALA A 135 -14.38 -16.52 9.02
CA ALA A 135 -15.33 -17.64 9.03
C ALA A 135 -15.07 -18.62 7.87
N PHE A 136 -14.75 -18.10 6.68
CA PHE A 136 -14.43 -18.93 5.51
C PHE A 136 -13.12 -19.73 5.68
N LEU A 137 -12.08 -19.09 6.23
CA LEU A 137 -10.76 -19.72 6.40
C LEU A 137 -10.65 -20.57 7.68
N GLY A 138 -11.54 -20.38 8.66
CA GLY A 138 -11.48 -21.07 9.95
C GLY A 138 -10.31 -20.62 10.84
N VAL A 139 -9.76 -19.43 10.59
CA VAL A 139 -8.67 -18.80 11.34
C VAL A 139 -8.95 -17.29 11.43
N PRO A 140 -8.65 -16.62 12.55
CA PRO A 140 -8.79 -15.16 12.64
C PRO A 140 -8.00 -14.45 11.53
N VAL A 141 -8.64 -13.50 10.87
CA VAL A 141 -8.04 -12.67 9.83
C VAL A 141 -8.09 -11.21 10.23
N GLN A 142 -7.01 -10.48 9.95
CA GLN A 142 -6.89 -9.05 10.10
C GLN A 142 -6.41 -8.45 8.78
N CYS A 143 -7.11 -7.45 8.27
CA CYS A 143 -6.83 -6.73 7.05
C CYS A 143 -6.36 -5.33 7.44
N LEU A 144 -5.09 -5.02 7.15
CA LEU A 144 -4.43 -3.82 7.61
C LEU A 144 -4.10 -2.95 6.42
N GLN A 145 -4.71 -1.77 6.37
CA GLN A 145 -4.36 -0.72 5.42
C GLN A 145 -3.46 0.29 6.10
N ALA A 146 -2.51 0.84 5.34
CA ALA A 146 -1.61 1.86 5.87
C ALA A 146 -2.42 3.02 6.46
N GLY A 147 -2.15 3.30 7.72
CA GLY A 147 -2.63 4.45 8.44
C GLY A 147 -1.51 4.93 9.36
N ALA A 148 -1.45 6.23 9.61
CA ALA A 148 -0.54 6.78 10.60
C ALA A 148 -1.26 6.87 11.94
N SER A 149 -0.85 6.05 12.92
CA SER A 149 -1.29 6.22 14.32
C SER A 149 -0.57 7.37 15.01
N GLU A 150 0.60 7.76 14.49
CA GLU A 150 1.47 8.79 15.05
C GLU A 150 1.83 9.84 14.00
N ALA A 151 2.13 11.06 14.47
CA ALA A 151 2.61 12.13 13.61
C ALA A 151 4.05 11.86 13.15
N LEU A 152 4.26 11.88 11.85
CA LEU A 152 5.57 11.98 11.20
C LEU A 152 6.34 13.26 11.61
N ILE A 153 7.30 13.12 12.51
CA ILE A 153 8.15 14.24 12.92
C ILE A 153 9.21 14.49 11.85
N TYR A 154 8.98 15.44 10.94
CA TYR A 154 9.97 15.90 9.96
C TYR A 154 9.84 17.40 9.60
N PRO A 155 10.03 18.31 10.57
CA PRO A 155 9.68 19.72 10.41
C PRO A 155 10.47 20.47 9.33
N GLU A 156 11.59 19.92 8.85
CA GLU A 156 12.39 20.52 7.78
C GLU A 156 11.80 20.29 6.38
N PHE A 157 10.87 19.34 6.22
CA PHE A 157 10.29 19.02 4.92
C PHE A 157 9.20 20.03 4.55
N GLU A 158 9.45 20.81 3.49
CA GLU A 158 8.63 21.97 3.12
C GLU A 158 7.17 21.67 2.75
N ALA A 159 6.84 20.41 2.47
CA ALA A 159 5.49 19.98 2.11
C ALA A 159 4.85 19.03 3.13
N LEU A 160 5.40 18.96 4.35
CA LEU A 160 4.90 18.03 5.37
C LEU A 160 3.44 18.31 5.75
N GLU A 161 3.06 19.57 5.92
CA GLU A 161 1.66 19.95 6.22
C GLU A 161 0.71 19.47 5.11
N THR A 162 1.09 19.67 3.85
CA THR A 162 0.30 19.19 2.70
C THR A 162 0.14 17.67 2.70
N VAL A 163 1.21 16.92 3.01
CA VAL A 163 1.13 15.46 3.13
C VAL A 163 0.12 15.06 4.20
N TYR A 164 0.13 15.72 5.36
CA TYR A 164 -0.85 15.45 6.41
C TYR A 164 -2.28 15.78 6.01
N GLU A 165 -2.50 16.94 5.39
CA GLU A 165 -3.82 17.35 4.93
C GLU A 165 -4.39 16.33 3.95
N ILE A 166 -3.59 15.88 2.97
CA ILE A 166 -4.02 14.89 1.98
C ILE A 166 -4.34 13.55 2.64
N VAL A 167 -3.46 13.04 3.50
CA VAL A 167 -3.66 11.75 4.18
C VAL A 167 -4.90 11.78 5.07
N ALA A 168 -5.10 12.87 5.84
CA ALA A 168 -6.28 13.04 6.69
C ALA A 168 -7.58 13.16 5.88
N ALA A 169 -7.50 13.68 4.65
CA ALA A 169 -8.64 13.89 3.75
C ALA A 169 -8.98 12.68 2.85
N GLY A 170 -8.50 11.49 3.20
CA GLY A 170 -8.87 10.24 2.51
C GLY A 170 -7.79 9.65 1.61
N GLY A 171 -6.56 10.14 1.70
CA GLY A 171 -5.38 9.56 1.05
C GLY A 171 -4.92 10.31 -0.20
N GLU A 172 -3.76 9.90 -0.69
CA GLU A 172 -3.18 10.41 -1.93
C GLU A 172 -3.15 9.33 -3.02
N HIS A 173 -2.88 9.76 -4.25
CA HIS A 173 -2.50 8.89 -5.36
C HIS A 173 -1.44 9.58 -6.19
N ALA A 174 -0.33 8.90 -6.43
CA ALA A 174 0.80 9.33 -7.26
C ALA A 174 1.25 10.78 -6.98
N TYR A 175 1.52 11.10 -5.70
CA TYR A 175 2.00 12.41 -5.29
C TYR A 175 3.16 12.33 -4.29
N ILE A 176 3.28 13.29 -3.37
CA ILE A 176 4.50 13.51 -2.58
C ILE A 176 4.87 12.29 -1.74
N LEU A 177 3.94 11.68 -1.01
CA LEU A 177 4.26 10.57 -0.11
C LEU A 177 4.63 9.31 -0.87
N GLU A 178 3.87 8.88 -1.87
CA GLU A 178 4.13 7.70 -2.68
C GLU A 178 5.42 7.84 -3.49
N TYR A 179 5.66 9.00 -4.10
CA TYR A 179 6.93 9.22 -4.80
C TYR A 179 8.11 9.16 -3.83
N SER A 180 7.95 9.68 -2.62
CA SER A 180 8.98 9.64 -1.58
C SER A 180 9.21 8.23 -1.04
N LEU A 181 8.14 7.44 -0.85
CA LEU A 181 8.22 6.03 -0.49
C LEU A 181 8.94 5.21 -1.57
N ILE A 182 8.60 5.41 -2.83
CA ILE A 182 9.26 4.73 -3.97
C ILE A 182 10.71 5.21 -4.17
N ALA A 183 11.00 6.48 -3.85
CA ALA A 183 12.37 7.01 -3.87
C ALA A 183 13.27 6.33 -2.82
N ASP A 184 12.77 6.14 -1.59
CA ASP A 184 13.49 5.39 -0.55
C ASP A 184 13.86 3.98 -1.00
N PHE A 185 12.98 3.33 -1.76
CA PHE A 185 13.23 1.98 -2.26
C PHE A 185 14.17 1.93 -3.48
N GLY A 186 14.58 3.10 -4.00
CA GLY A 186 15.42 3.18 -5.20
C GLY A 186 14.71 2.79 -6.49
N HIS A 187 13.37 2.84 -6.51
CA HIS A 187 12.55 2.50 -7.67
C HIS A 187 12.00 3.72 -8.42
N LEU A 188 12.32 4.94 -7.96
CA LEU A 188 11.96 6.17 -8.64
C LEU A 188 12.97 6.54 -9.74
N ASP A 189 12.47 6.80 -10.94
CA ASP A 189 13.29 7.32 -12.04
C ASP A 189 13.41 8.85 -11.95
N PHE A 190 14.47 9.33 -11.29
CA PHE A 190 14.69 10.77 -11.08
C PHE A 190 14.83 11.58 -12.39
N SER A 191 15.33 10.99 -13.48
CA SER A 191 15.45 11.68 -14.76
C SER A 191 14.07 11.89 -15.41
N LYS A 192 13.18 10.90 -15.29
CA LYS A 192 11.78 11.05 -15.68
C LYS A 192 11.02 12.01 -14.79
N LEU A 193 11.32 12.05 -13.49
CA LEU A 193 10.74 13.04 -12.57
C LEU A 193 11.16 14.47 -12.96
N GLU A 194 12.42 14.69 -13.29
CA GLU A 194 12.91 15.99 -13.78
C GLU A 194 12.16 16.40 -15.06
N THR A 195 12.00 15.47 -16.01
CA THR A 195 11.21 15.71 -17.24
C THR A 195 9.76 16.08 -16.93
N LEU A 196 9.12 15.40 -15.98
CA LEU A 196 7.76 15.70 -15.57
C LEU A 196 7.67 17.10 -14.94
N ASN A 197 8.57 17.41 -14.01
CA ASN A 197 8.62 18.68 -13.31
C ASN A 197 8.94 19.85 -14.27
N ASP A 198 9.76 19.65 -15.30
CA ASP A 198 10.02 20.64 -16.35
C ASP A 198 8.77 20.99 -17.15
N VAL A 199 7.91 20.01 -17.45
CA VAL A 199 6.63 20.25 -18.10
C VAL A 199 5.70 21.00 -17.15
N ALA A 200 5.58 20.56 -15.90
CA ALA A 200 4.71 21.17 -14.89
C ALA A 200 5.10 22.62 -14.57
N ALA A 201 6.40 22.91 -14.50
CA ALA A 201 6.93 24.25 -14.28
C ALA A 201 6.56 25.24 -15.39
N ARG A 202 6.30 24.76 -16.62
CA ARG A 202 5.85 25.57 -17.76
C ARG A 202 4.34 25.64 -17.87
N ASP A 203 3.66 24.52 -17.67
CA ASP A 203 2.21 24.40 -17.66
C ASP A 203 1.79 23.13 -16.87
N PRO A 204 1.28 23.27 -15.63
CA PRO A 204 0.85 22.13 -14.83
C PRO A 204 -0.34 21.39 -15.46
N LEU A 205 -1.21 22.07 -16.21
CA LEU A 205 -2.35 21.44 -16.88
C LEU A 205 -1.89 20.56 -18.04
N GLU A 206 -0.85 20.95 -18.76
CA GLU A 206 -0.22 20.10 -19.78
C GLU A 206 0.41 18.85 -19.17
N ALA A 207 1.07 18.96 -18.01
CA ALA A 207 1.59 17.79 -17.30
C ALA A 207 0.47 16.80 -16.95
N LEU A 208 -0.67 17.30 -16.44
CA LEU A 208 -1.85 16.47 -16.14
C LEU A 208 -2.47 15.83 -17.38
N ARG A 209 -2.43 16.48 -18.56
CA ARG A 209 -2.90 15.84 -19.81
C ARG A 209 -1.99 14.69 -20.25
N ARG A 210 -0.67 14.84 -20.08
CA ARG A 210 0.31 13.82 -20.46
C ARG A 210 0.32 12.63 -19.51
N TRP A 211 0.18 12.89 -18.22
CA TRP A 211 0.24 11.87 -17.16
C TRP A 211 -0.95 12.04 -16.23
N PRO A 212 -2.15 11.60 -16.65
CA PRO A 212 -3.40 11.93 -15.96
C PRO A 212 -3.53 11.35 -14.55
N ALA A 213 -2.71 10.35 -14.22
CA ALA A 213 -2.75 9.72 -12.91
C ALA A 213 -2.01 10.50 -11.81
N ILE A 214 -1.11 11.45 -12.13
CA ILE A 214 -0.33 12.14 -11.09
C ILE A 214 -1.19 13.09 -10.24
N ALA A 215 -0.68 13.44 -9.06
CA ALA A 215 -1.28 14.47 -8.19
C ALA A 215 -2.76 14.20 -7.90
N GLY A 216 -3.05 12.99 -7.43
CA GLY A 216 -4.40 12.56 -7.06
C GLY A 216 -5.29 12.28 -8.25
N LEU A 217 -4.79 11.59 -9.30
CA LEU A 217 -5.56 11.33 -10.53
C LEU A 217 -5.99 12.65 -11.23
N GLY A 218 -5.16 13.69 -11.14
CA GLY A 218 -5.54 15.07 -11.45
C GLY A 218 -6.01 15.29 -12.89
N GLY A 219 -5.47 14.57 -13.86
CA GLY A 219 -5.91 14.70 -15.26
C GLY A 219 -7.34 14.17 -15.48
N PHE A 220 -7.73 13.13 -14.76
CA PHE A 220 -9.10 12.61 -14.79
C PHE A 220 -10.07 13.55 -14.09
N ILE A 221 -9.65 14.15 -12.97
CA ILE A 221 -10.45 15.13 -12.24
C ILE A 221 -10.66 16.42 -13.06
N GLU A 222 -9.62 16.95 -13.68
CA GLU A 222 -9.65 18.22 -14.43
C GLU A 222 -10.33 18.10 -15.80
N PHE A 223 -10.06 17.02 -16.54
CA PHE A 223 -10.45 16.92 -17.95
C PHE A 223 -11.45 15.79 -18.24
N GLY A 224 -11.69 14.90 -17.28
CA GLY A 224 -12.64 13.81 -17.42
C GLY A 224 -14.10 14.27 -17.38
N GLY A 225 -15.00 13.47 -17.95
CA GLY A 225 -16.44 13.72 -17.91
C GLY A 225 -17.09 13.47 -16.55
N PRO A 226 -18.44 13.51 -16.49
CA PRO A 226 -19.21 13.24 -15.27
C PRO A 226 -18.97 11.84 -14.66
N GLU A 227 -18.52 10.88 -15.45
CA GLU A 227 -18.16 9.54 -14.96
C GLU A 227 -17.03 9.57 -13.91
N TYR A 228 -16.22 10.63 -13.87
CA TYR A 228 -15.15 10.83 -12.88
C TYR A 228 -15.59 11.66 -11.66
N ASP A 229 -16.87 12.03 -11.55
CA ASP A 229 -17.40 12.75 -10.37
C ASP A 229 -17.11 12.05 -9.04
N PRO A 230 -17.10 10.70 -8.92
CA PRO A 230 -16.69 10.04 -7.68
C PRO A 230 -15.28 10.43 -7.20
N LEU A 231 -14.33 10.66 -8.12
CA LEU A 231 -12.97 11.11 -7.76
C LEU A 231 -12.99 12.51 -7.15
N ARG A 232 -13.86 13.39 -7.67
CA ARG A 232 -14.01 14.78 -7.20
C ARG A 232 -14.60 14.88 -5.80
N GLN A 233 -15.19 13.80 -5.29
CA GLN A 233 -15.70 13.72 -3.92
C GLN A 233 -14.64 13.26 -2.91
N ILE A 234 -13.45 12.86 -3.36
CA ILE A 234 -12.35 12.46 -2.48
C ILE A 234 -11.47 13.69 -2.23
N GLU A 235 -11.62 14.28 -1.04
CA GLU A 235 -11.00 15.56 -0.68
C GLU A 235 -9.47 15.52 -0.78
N GLY A 236 -8.82 14.43 -0.35
CA GLY A 236 -7.37 14.26 -0.44
C GLY A 236 -6.83 14.34 -1.87
N LEU A 237 -7.54 13.77 -2.85
CA LEU A 237 -7.17 13.85 -4.27
C LEU A 237 -7.27 15.29 -4.78
N TRP A 238 -8.29 16.02 -4.36
CA TRP A 238 -8.47 17.43 -4.71
C TRP A 238 -7.37 18.33 -4.12
N ILE A 239 -7.02 18.11 -2.85
CA ILE A 239 -5.92 18.83 -2.19
C ILE A 239 -4.60 18.58 -2.93
N ALA A 240 -4.30 17.32 -3.28
CA ALA A 240 -3.11 16.96 -4.05
C ALA A 240 -3.06 17.69 -5.41
N LEU A 241 -4.19 17.73 -6.12
CA LEU A 241 -4.32 18.42 -7.40
C LEU A 241 -4.12 19.94 -7.29
N GLU A 242 -4.79 20.60 -6.35
CA GLU A 242 -4.65 22.04 -6.14
C GLU A 242 -3.22 22.41 -5.73
N ASP A 243 -2.63 21.61 -4.85
CA ASP A 243 -1.25 21.79 -4.45
C ASP A 243 -0.29 21.63 -5.64
N PHE A 244 -0.45 20.59 -6.45
CA PHE A 244 0.37 20.38 -7.63
C PHE A 244 0.26 21.54 -8.63
N LYS A 245 -0.96 22.05 -8.89
CA LYS A 245 -1.16 23.21 -9.78
C LYS A 245 -0.46 24.46 -9.26
N LYS A 246 -0.52 24.70 -7.95
CA LYS A 246 0.14 25.84 -7.29
C LYS A 246 1.67 25.70 -7.31
N ARG A 247 2.17 24.51 -6.97
CA ARG A 247 3.58 24.21 -6.76
C ARG A 247 4.33 23.95 -8.05
N ARG A 248 3.63 23.45 -9.07
CA ARG A 248 4.11 23.18 -10.43
C ARG A 248 5.27 22.18 -10.49
N LYS A 249 5.36 21.30 -9.50
CA LYS A 249 6.31 20.19 -9.39
C LYS A 249 5.82 19.19 -8.34
N ILE A 250 6.24 17.94 -8.45
CA ILE A 250 6.16 16.96 -7.37
C ILE A 250 7.47 17.04 -6.60
N ILE A 251 7.39 17.31 -5.29
CA ILE A 251 8.54 17.26 -4.39
C ILE A 251 8.69 15.82 -3.90
N VAL A 252 9.93 15.35 -3.88
CA VAL A 252 10.28 13.99 -3.46
C VAL A 252 11.43 14.06 -2.48
N ASP A 253 11.32 13.33 -1.37
CA ASP A 253 12.38 13.17 -0.39
C ASP A 253 12.44 11.71 0.10
N ALA A 254 13.53 11.01 -0.14
CA ALA A 254 13.68 9.62 0.28
C ALA A 254 13.63 9.46 1.82
N GLU A 255 14.10 10.46 2.58
CA GLU A 255 14.05 10.42 4.04
C GLU A 255 12.59 10.52 4.55
N LEU A 256 11.73 11.27 3.85
CA LEU A 256 10.29 11.27 4.11
C LEU A 256 9.72 9.86 3.93
N GLY A 257 10.03 9.21 2.80
CA GLY A 257 9.59 7.85 2.49
C GLY A 257 10.04 6.84 3.54
N ARG A 258 11.32 6.91 3.93
CA ARG A 258 11.89 6.04 4.97
C ARG A 258 11.15 6.18 6.30
N ARG A 259 10.98 7.42 6.79
CA ARG A 259 10.30 7.67 8.07
C ARG A 259 8.83 7.28 8.05
N ALA A 260 8.13 7.53 6.93
CA ALA A 260 6.75 7.09 6.76
C ALA A 260 6.65 5.55 6.76
N THR A 261 7.60 4.87 6.11
CA THR A 261 7.68 3.40 6.14
C THR A 261 7.88 2.87 7.54
N ASP A 262 8.78 3.47 8.33
CA ASP A 262 9.00 3.09 9.73
C ASP A 262 7.69 3.19 10.53
N LEU A 263 6.96 4.31 10.43
CA LEU A 263 5.68 4.49 11.13
C LEU A 263 4.60 3.49 10.69
N ILE A 264 4.48 3.24 9.38
CA ILE A 264 3.50 2.29 8.83
C ILE A 264 3.80 0.87 9.32
N VAL A 265 5.07 0.45 9.30
CA VAL A 265 5.50 -0.86 9.78
C VAL A 265 5.28 -1.01 11.28
N ASP A 266 5.55 0.05 12.05
CA ASP A 266 5.37 0.06 13.49
C ASP A 266 3.89 -0.09 13.86
N TYR A 267 3.03 0.70 13.22
CA TYR A 267 1.58 0.57 13.32
C TYR A 267 1.11 -0.86 13.00
N PHE A 268 1.56 -1.45 11.88
CA PHE A 268 1.17 -2.81 11.53
C PHE A 268 1.64 -3.84 12.56
N CYS A 269 2.86 -3.71 13.07
CA CYS A 269 3.37 -4.61 14.10
C CYS A 269 2.52 -4.57 15.37
N GLU A 270 2.19 -3.38 15.86
CA GLU A 270 1.32 -3.20 17.03
C GLU A 270 -0.03 -3.87 16.81
N ARG A 271 -0.69 -3.59 15.67
CA ARG A 271 -2.02 -4.13 15.35
C ARG A 271 -2.02 -5.65 15.24
N ILE A 272 -0.95 -6.25 14.70
CA ILE A 272 -0.80 -7.72 14.61
C ILE A 272 -0.61 -8.34 16.00
N GLN A 273 0.04 -7.64 16.92
CA GLN A 273 0.36 -8.14 18.26
C GLN A 273 -0.79 -8.00 19.27
N GLU A 274 -1.73 -7.06 19.07
CA GLU A 274 -2.85 -6.78 19.99
C GLU A 274 -3.97 -7.84 20.02
N SER A 275 -3.96 -8.84 19.13
CA SER A 275 -5.08 -9.78 18.92
C SER A 275 -4.83 -11.23 19.29
#